data_AF-A0A7X0PI64-F1
#
_entry.id   AF-A0A7X0PI64-F1
#
_cell.length_a   1.000
_cell.length_b   1.000
_cell.length_c   1.000
_cell.angle_alpha   90.00
_cell.angle_beta   90.00
_cell.angle_gamma   90.00
#
_symmetry.space_group_name_H-M   'P 1'
#
loop_
_entity.id
_entity.type
_entity.pdbx_description
1 polymer ?
#
loop_
_entity_poly.entity_id
_entity_poly.type
_entity_poly.pdbx_seq_one_letter_code
_entity_poly.pdbx_strand_id
1 'polypeptide(L)'
;MRHGQLFLAGDAAHIVPPTGAKGLNLAVSDVFYLSRALAHFYGTGSSDLLDGYSDMALRRVWASVRTSWYLTNLLHRFPDSTAFDQRAQEHELEYLRSSPAAQLALAEQYAGLPFEPVGGSHTG
;
A
#
# COMPACT_ATOMS: atom_id res chain seq x y z
N MET A 1 0.01 13.92 3.17
CA MET A 1 1.43 13.87 2.71
C MET A 1 1.86 15.20 2.04
N ARG A 2 1.21 16.33 2.35
CA ARG A 2 1.57 17.66 1.86
C ARG A 2 1.35 18.69 2.95
N HIS A 3 2.21 19.70 3.03
CA HIS A 3 2.02 20.89 3.85
C HIS A 3 2.47 22.13 3.07
N GLY A 4 1.53 22.93 2.57
CA GLY A 4 1.85 24.05 1.69
C GLY A 4 2.55 23.59 0.41
N GLN A 5 3.81 24.01 0.23
CA GLN A 5 4.69 23.61 -0.88
C GLN A 5 5.63 22.44 -0.54
N LEU A 6 5.54 21.88 0.67
CA LEU A 6 6.29 20.70 1.09
C LEU A 6 5.49 19.42 0.78
N PHE A 7 6.16 18.44 0.16
CA PHE A 7 5.60 17.11 -0.16
C PHE A 7 6.49 16.03 0.44
N LEU A 8 5.89 15.00 1.04
CA LEU A 8 6.59 13.86 1.63
C LEU A 8 6.41 12.62 0.75
N ALA A 9 7.49 11.87 0.52
CA ALA A 9 7.49 10.64 -0.26
C ALA A 9 8.41 9.59 0.37
N GLY A 10 8.08 8.30 0.18
CA GLY A 10 8.86 7.17 0.73
C GLY A 10 8.89 7.17 2.26
N ASP A 11 10.03 6.80 2.83
CA ASP A 11 10.21 6.63 4.28
C ASP A 11 9.95 7.91 5.10
N ALA A 12 10.03 9.09 4.47
CA ALA A 12 9.63 10.35 5.10
C ALA A 12 8.12 10.45 5.35
N ALA A 13 7.31 9.64 4.65
CA ALA A 13 5.86 9.63 4.74
C ALA A 13 5.29 8.37 5.40
N HIS A 14 5.93 7.20 5.22
CA HIS A 14 5.42 5.93 5.74
C HIS A 14 6.54 4.89 5.95
N ILE A 15 6.33 4.00 6.92
CA ILE A 15 7.19 2.84 7.18
C ILE A 15 6.31 1.60 7.21
N VAL A 16 6.76 0.51 6.60
CA VAL A 16 6.05 -0.78 6.57
C VAL A 16 6.95 -1.92 7.07
N PRO A 17 6.40 -2.93 7.76
CA PRO A 17 7.15 -4.13 8.09
C PRO A 17 7.76 -4.79 6.83
N PRO A 18 9.03 -5.24 6.88
CA PRO A 18 9.73 -5.77 5.70
C PRO A 18 9.13 -7.07 5.15
N THR A 19 8.31 -7.75 5.95
CA THR A 19 7.53 -8.95 5.60
C THR A 19 6.70 -8.82 4.34
N GLY A 20 6.16 -7.63 4.06
CA GLY A 20 5.41 -7.37 2.83
C GLY A 20 6.28 -7.09 1.60
N ALA A 21 7.59 -6.85 1.78
CA ALA A 21 8.51 -6.38 0.75
C ALA A 21 8.01 -5.14 -0.02
N LYS A 22 7.32 -4.22 0.67
CA LYS A 22 6.63 -3.07 0.04
C LYS A 22 7.32 -1.72 0.17
N GLY A 23 8.31 -1.53 1.06
CA GLY A 23 8.90 -0.22 1.36
C GLY A 23 9.38 0.53 0.10
N LEU A 24 10.32 -0.06 -0.64
CA LEU A 24 10.84 0.55 -1.89
C LEU A 24 9.75 0.72 -2.96
N ASN A 25 8.84 -0.25 -3.08
CA ASN A 25 7.74 -0.20 -4.04
C ASN A 25 6.79 0.98 -3.77
N LEU A 26 6.54 1.29 -2.49
CA LEU A 26 5.75 2.46 -2.08
C LEU A 26 6.48 3.76 -2.37
N ALA A 27 7.78 3.85 -2.05
CA ALA A 27 8.57 5.03 -2.36
C ALA A 27 8.60 5.34 -3.87
N VAL A 28 8.78 4.32 -4.72
CA VAL A 28 8.68 4.46 -6.19
C VAL A 28 7.29 4.94 -6.61
N SER A 29 6.25 4.49 -5.91
CA SER A 29 4.87 4.90 -6.20
C SER A 29 4.62 6.37 -5.92
N ASP A 30 5.08 6.85 -4.77
CA ASP A 30 4.95 8.25 -4.38
C ASP A 30 5.67 9.16 -5.37
N VAL A 31 6.88 8.78 -5.80
CA VAL A 31 7.66 9.53 -6.78
C VAL A 31 6.96 9.55 -8.14
N PHE A 32 6.40 8.42 -8.57
CA PHE A 32 5.61 8.35 -9.81
C PHE A 32 4.43 9.33 -9.78
N TYR A 33 3.67 9.36 -8.68
CA TYR A 33 2.53 10.25 -8.55
C TYR A 33 2.93 11.73 -8.44
N LEU A 34 3.91 12.03 -7.59
CA LEU A 34 4.36 13.39 -7.35
C LEU A 34 5.02 14.00 -8.60
N SER A 35 5.83 13.23 -9.33
CA SER A 35 6.46 13.71 -10.57
C SER A 35 5.44 14.09 -11.65
N ARG A 36 4.36 13.32 -11.78
CA ARG A 36 3.27 13.63 -12.72
C ARG A 36 2.46 14.85 -12.29
N ALA A 37 2.20 14.98 -10.99
CA ALA A 37 1.51 16.14 -10.44
C ALA A 37 2.33 17.44 -10.63
N LEU A 38 3.66 17.38 -10.41
CA LEU A 38 4.57 18.50 -10.66
C LEU A 38 4.65 18.83 -12.16
N ALA A 39 4.79 17.84 -13.03
CA ALA A 39 4.82 18.06 -14.48
C ALA A 39 3.53 18.71 -14.98
N HIS A 40 2.37 18.30 -14.45
CA HIS A 40 1.09 18.93 -14.76
C HIS A 40 1.06 20.39 -14.32
N PHE A 41 1.43 20.67 -13.07
CA PHE A 41 1.44 22.04 -12.53
C PHE A 41 2.34 22.97 -13.35
N TYR A 42 3.56 22.56 -13.68
CA TYR A 42 4.46 23.39 -14.49
C TYR A 42 4.05 23.49 -15.97
N GLY A 43 3.30 22.52 -16.49
CA GLY A 43 2.81 22.53 -17.87
C GLY A 43 1.51 23.32 -18.06
N THR A 44 0.62 23.35 -17.07
CA THR A 44 -0.73 23.92 -17.19
C THR A 44 -1.01 25.07 -16.23
N GLY A 45 -0.23 25.21 -15.17
CA GLY A 45 -0.50 26.10 -14.04
C GLY A 45 -1.56 25.59 -13.05
N SER A 46 -2.20 24.45 -13.30
CA SER A 46 -3.21 23.88 -12.39
C SER A 46 -2.57 23.08 -11.25
N SER A 47 -3.04 23.32 -10.02
CA SER A 47 -2.61 22.58 -8.82
C SER A 47 -3.42 21.32 -8.52
N ASP A 48 -4.47 21.01 -9.28
CA ASP A 48 -5.45 19.98 -8.92
C ASP A 48 -4.81 18.60 -8.58
N LEU A 49 -3.80 18.19 -9.35
CA LEU A 49 -3.10 16.92 -9.11
C LEU A 49 -2.15 16.98 -7.89
N LEU A 50 -1.58 18.15 -7.59
CA LEU A 50 -0.79 18.35 -6.38
C LEU A 50 -1.70 18.40 -5.14
N ASP A 51 -2.91 18.94 -5.28
CA ASP A 51 -3.93 18.98 -4.24
C ASP A 51 -4.41 17.55 -3.94
N GLY A 52 -4.66 16.73 -4.97
CA GLY A 52 -5.05 15.32 -4.84
C GLY A 52 -3.91 14.34 -4.51
N TYR A 53 -2.65 14.78 -4.47
CA TYR A 53 -1.49 13.88 -4.28
C TYR A 53 -1.60 13.02 -3.02
N SER A 54 -1.97 13.62 -1.89
CA SER A 54 -1.99 12.92 -0.61
C SER A 54 -3.00 11.77 -0.63
N ASP A 55 -4.19 12.00 -1.18
CA ASP A 55 -5.25 10.99 -1.19
C ASP A 55 -4.90 9.81 -2.09
N MET A 56 -4.35 10.10 -3.28
CA MET A 56 -3.90 9.08 -4.22
C MET A 56 -2.75 8.22 -3.66
N ALA A 57 -1.73 8.85 -3.07
CA ALA A 57 -0.62 8.13 -2.46
C ALA A 57 -1.10 7.28 -1.27
N LEU A 58 -1.93 7.84 -0.38
CA LEU A 58 -2.42 7.15 0.82
C LEU A 58 -3.24 5.90 0.49
N ARG A 59 -4.06 5.91 -0.58
CA ARG A 59 -4.78 4.70 -1.02
C ARG A 59 -3.84 3.51 -1.23
N ARG A 60 -2.69 3.74 -1.86
CA ARG A 60 -1.72 2.67 -2.14
C ARG A 60 -0.88 2.30 -0.92
N VAL A 61 -0.53 3.28 -0.09
CA VAL A 61 0.14 3.05 1.20
C VAL A 61 -0.70 2.12 2.06
N TRP A 62 -2.00 2.40 2.23
CA TRP A 62 -2.89 1.56 3.04
C TRP A 62 -3.07 0.14 2.48
N ALA A 63 -3.17 -0.03 1.16
CA ALA A 63 -3.21 -1.36 0.54
C ALA A 63 -1.94 -2.19 0.86
N SER A 64 -0.78 -1.52 0.87
CA SER A 64 0.51 -2.16 1.18
C SER A 64 0.70 -2.42 2.67
N VAL A 65 0.27 -1.50 3.53
CA VAL A 65 0.25 -1.67 4.99
C VAL A 65 -0.61 -2.87 5.37
N ARG A 66 -1.83 -2.97 4.82
CA ARG A 66 -2.74 -4.11 5.08
C ARG A 66 -2.08 -5.44 4.76
N THR A 67 -1.43 -5.55 3.59
CA THR A 67 -0.76 -6.79 3.17
C THR A 67 0.44 -7.12 4.05
N SER A 68 1.24 -6.11 4.41
CA SER A 68 2.39 -6.29 5.29
C SER A 68 1.96 -6.70 6.70
N TRP A 69 0.91 -6.07 7.24
CA TRP A 69 0.32 -6.43 8.53
C TRP A 69 -0.23 -7.86 8.51
N TYR A 70 -0.99 -8.23 7.47
CA TYR A 70 -1.52 -9.59 7.32
C TYR A 70 -0.40 -10.64 7.34
N LEU A 71 0.63 -10.49 6.50
CA LEU A 71 1.75 -11.43 6.44
C LEU A 71 2.57 -11.47 7.73
N THR A 72 2.72 -10.33 8.41
CA THR A 72 3.42 -10.29 9.70
C THR A 72 2.67 -11.13 10.74
N ASN A 73 1.35 -10.94 10.84
CA ASN A 73 0.54 -11.72 11.77
C ASN A 73 0.42 -13.20 11.40
N LEU A 74 0.46 -13.52 10.11
CA LEU A 74 0.35 -14.90 9.64
C LEU A 74 1.66 -15.70 9.83
N LEU A 75 2.81 -15.04 9.71
CA LEU A 75 4.12 -15.71 9.61
C LEU A 75 5.00 -15.59 10.87
N HIS A 76 4.63 -14.76 11.85
CA HIS A 76 5.40 -14.58 13.09
C HIS A 76 4.68 -15.13 14.30
N ARG A 77 5.45 -15.57 15.30
CA ARG A 77 4.95 -15.82 16.66
C ARG A 77 5.19 -14.60 17.52
N PHE A 78 4.17 -14.18 18.25
CA PHE A 78 4.27 -13.06 19.19
C PHE A 78 4.40 -13.59 20.62
N PRO A 79 5.12 -12.88 21.50
CA PRO A 79 5.36 -13.34 22.87
C PRO A 79 4.05 -13.57 23.67
N ASP A 80 3.03 -12.75 23.40
CA ASP A 80 1.77 -12.75 24.13
C ASP A 80 0.65 -13.53 23.41
N SER A 81 0.96 -14.28 22.35
CA SER A 81 -0.02 -15.08 21.62
C SER A 81 -0.62 -16.17 22.49
N THR A 82 -1.95 -16.25 22.52
CA THR A 82 -2.67 -17.30 23.25
C THR A 82 -2.72 -18.60 22.44
N ALA A 83 -3.13 -19.70 23.08
CA ALA A 83 -3.37 -20.97 22.38
C ALA A 83 -4.49 -20.86 21.32
N PHE A 84 -5.45 -19.95 21.51
CA PHE A 84 -6.48 -19.67 20.52
C PHE A 84 -5.87 -18.98 19.29
N ASP A 85 -5.06 -17.94 19.50
CA ASP A 85 -4.42 -17.19 18.40
C ASP A 85 -3.54 -18.10 17.55
N GLN A 86 -2.77 -19.00 18.18
CA GLN A 86 -1.94 -19.97 17.47
C GLN A 86 -2.78 -20.91 16.59
N ARG A 87 -3.91 -21.42 17.10
CA ARG A 87 -4.80 -22.28 16.31
C ARG A 87 -5.48 -21.52 15.17
N ALA A 88 -5.91 -20.28 15.41
CA ALA A 88 -6.50 -19.44 14.37
C ALA A 88 -5.48 -19.16 13.25
N GLN A 89 -4.22 -18.84 13.61
CA GLN A 89 -3.12 -18.65 12.66
C GLN A 89 -2.86 -19.90 11.81
N GLU A 90 -2.80 -21.08 12.44
CA GLU A 90 -2.59 -22.36 11.75
C GLU A 90 -3.73 -22.67 10.77
N HIS A 91 -4.97 -22.41 11.15
CA HIS A 91 -6.13 -22.58 10.28
C HIS A 91 -6.14 -21.58 9.12
N GLU A 92 -5.71 -20.34 9.32
CA GLU A 92 -5.57 -19.35 8.25
C GLU A 92 -4.49 -19.77 7.23
N LEU A 93 -3.36 -20.31 7.71
CA LEU A 93 -2.32 -20.88 6.84
C LEU A 93 -2.85 -22.05 6.00
N GLU A 94 -3.61 -22.95 6.61
CA GLU A 94 -4.20 -24.09 5.89
C GLU A 94 -5.28 -23.63 4.90
N TYR A 95 -6.08 -22.62 5.26
CA TYR A 95 -7.04 -22.02 4.34
C TYR A 95 -6.34 -21.40 3.13
N LEU A 96 -5.29 -20.61 3.35
CA LEU A 96 -4.49 -20.02 2.28
C LEU A 96 -3.84 -21.10 1.41
N ARG A 97 -3.39 -22.21 2.00
CA ARG A 97 -2.80 -23.33 1.27
C ARG A 97 -3.80 -24.08 0.39
N SER A 98 -5.03 -24.25 0.87
CA SER A 98 -6.05 -25.10 0.24
C SER A 98 -7.01 -24.35 -0.68
N SER A 99 -7.09 -23.02 -0.60
CA SER A 99 -8.03 -22.18 -1.36
C SER A 99 -7.34 -21.41 -2.49
N PRO A 100 -7.57 -21.76 -3.78
CA PRO A 100 -7.06 -20.98 -4.91
C PRO A 100 -7.52 -19.52 -4.91
N ALA A 101 -8.74 -19.25 -4.41
CA ALA A 101 -9.27 -17.89 -4.30
C ALA A 101 -8.48 -17.05 -3.27
N ALA A 102 -8.13 -17.65 -2.13
CA ALA A 102 -7.30 -16.98 -1.13
C ALA A 102 -5.88 -16.72 -1.66
N GLN A 103 -5.30 -17.69 -2.38
CA GLN A 103 -4.00 -17.54 -3.02
C GLN A 103 -3.99 -16.41 -4.05
N LEU A 104 -5.03 -16.32 -4.89
CA LEU A 104 -5.16 -15.26 -5.87
C LEU A 104 -5.28 -13.89 -5.20
N ALA A 105 -6.14 -13.76 -4.18
CA ALA A 105 -6.31 -12.52 -3.43
C ALA A 105 -5.00 -12.04 -2.78
N LEU A 106 -4.19 -12.98 -2.23
CA LEU A 106 -2.87 -12.65 -1.72
C LEU A 106 -1.90 -12.27 -2.86
N ALA A 107 -1.89 -13.02 -3.95
CA ALA A 107 -0.98 -12.82 -5.08
C ALA A 107 -1.17 -11.43 -5.73
N GLU A 108 -2.41 -10.99 -5.94
CA GLU A 108 -2.71 -9.65 -6.50
C GLU A 108 -2.11 -8.54 -5.63
N GLN A 109 -2.25 -8.68 -4.31
CA GLN A 109 -1.77 -7.72 -3.34
C GLN A 109 -0.24 -7.79 -3.19
N TYR A 110 0.33 -9.00 -3.29
CA TYR A 110 1.76 -9.25 -3.18
C TYR A 110 2.55 -8.83 -4.43
N ALA A 111 2.02 -9.05 -5.63
CA ALA A 111 2.59 -8.53 -6.88
C ALA A 111 2.47 -7.00 -6.96
N GLY A 112 1.43 -6.44 -6.33
CA GLY A 112 1.18 -5.00 -6.28
C GLY A 112 0.07 -4.60 -7.24
N LEU A 113 -0.82 -3.72 -6.74
CA LEU A 113 -1.96 -3.22 -7.51
C LEU A 113 -1.51 -2.24 -8.60
N PRO A 114 -2.28 -2.10 -9.70
CA PRO A 114 -2.00 -1.14 -10.76
C PRO A 114 -1.85 0.29 -10.22
N PHE A 115 -1.05 1.10 -10.93
CA PHE A 115 -1.00 2.54 -10.68
C PHE A 115 -2.31 3.19 -11.09
N GLU A 116 -2.80 4.12 -10.28
CA GLU A 116 -4.01 4.87 -10.59
C GLU A 116 -3.72 5.84 -11.76
N PRO A 117 -4.53 5.83 -12.83
CA PRO A 117 -4.34 6.77 -13.93
C PRO A 117 -4.68 8.19 -13.48
N VAL A 118 -3.86 9.14 -13.95
CA VAL A 118 -4.09 10.58 -13.69
C VAL A 118 -5.39 11.00 -14.38
N GLY A 119 -6.40 11.39 -13.59
CA GLY A 119 -7.70 11.89 -14.07
C GLY A 119 -8.86 10.89 -13.99
N GLY A 120 -8.69 9.72 -13.38
CA GLY A 120 -9.80 8.79 -13.15
C GLY A 120 -10.73 9.29 -12.04
N SER A 121 -11.80 9.98 -12.41
CA SER A 121 -12.98 10.11 -11.54
C SER A 121 -13.54 8.71 -11.27
N HIS A 122 -13.64 8.31 -10.01
CA HIS A 122 -14.44 7.14 -9.65
C HIS A 122 -15.92 7.46 -9.92
N THR A 123 -16.42 7.04 -11.07
CA THR A 123 -17.85 6.69 -11.19
C THR A 123 -17.99 5.25 -10.71
N GLY A 124 -18.46 5.10 -9.48
CA GLY A 124 -18.92 3.86 -8.87
C GLY A 124 -20.07 4.18 -7.95
#